data_AF-A0AAV9BAP5-F1
#
_entry.id   AF-A0AAV9BAP5-F1
#
_cell.length_a   1.000
_cell.length_b   1.000
_cell.length_c   1.000
_cell.angle_alpha   90.00
_cell.angle_beta   90.00
_cell.angle_gamma   90.00
#
_symmetry.space_group_name_H-M   'P 1'
#
loop_
_entity.id
_entity.type
_entity.pdbx_description
1 polymer ?
#
loop_
_entity_poly.entity_id
_entity_poly.type
_entity_poly.pdbx_seq_one_letter_code
_entity_poly.pdbx_strand_id
1 'polypeptide(L)'
;MHSVTGLMFSEYLLSGQIPSVKKVNDEEPLLPALLLVNVNPTHKGGSRILSAEAKYAAALIDRRLQLGSKLSEVVTNKEDALALIDLFKDEGYMLAERKGKFCVILKESSSPQDMLKSVFHVNYLYWLERNAVLERRTIAEDCKPGGRLRVSLDYMRREFNYVQQDGQVLGWVTDGLIARPLPTRIRVGCAGLP
;
A
#
# COMPACT_ATOMS: atom_id res chain seq x y z
N MET A 1 -4.01 -7.74 -11.51
CA MET A 1 -3.09 -8.30 -10.50
C MET A 1 -2.85 -7.19 -9.49
N HIS A 2 -3.15 -7.43 -8.21
CA HIS A 2 -2.93 -6.45 -7.13
C HIS A 2 -1.59 -6.73 -6.46
N SER A 3 -0.89 -5.69 -6.02
CA SER A 3 0.29 -5.86 -5.19
C SER A 3 -0.14 -6.47 -3.86
N VAL A 4 0.57 -7.52 -3.46
CA VAL A 4 0.30 -8.24 -2.20
C VAL A 4 0.43 -7.30 -1.00
N THR A 5 1.37 -6.36 -1.09
CA THR A 5 1.57 -5.26 -0.14
C THR A 5 0.33 -4.36 -0.04
N GLY A 6 -0.20 -3.89 -1.17
CA GLY A 6 -1.38 -3.01 -1.20
C GLY A 6 -2.63 -3.69 -0.64
N LEU A 7 -2.83 -4.98 -0.95
CA LEU A 7 -3.98 -5.74 -0.46
C LEU A 7 -3.93 -5.94 1.07
N MET A 8 -2.77 -6.35 1.60
CA MET A 8 -2.60 -6.54 3.04
C MET A 8 -2.83 -5.25 3.83
N PHE A 9 -2.29 -4.13 3.36
CA PHE A 9 -2.48 -2.82 4.00
C PHE A 9 -3.91 -2.29 3.85
N SER A 10 -4.53 -2.46 2.68
CA SER A 10 -5.93 -2.05 2.47
C SER A 10 -6.87 -2.82 3.40
N GLU A 11 -6.66 -4.13 3.58
CA GLU A 11 -7.46 -4.92 4.52
C GLU A 11 -7.21 -4.50 5.97
N TYR A 12 -5.97 -4.23 6.36
CA TYR A 12 -5.64 -3.71 7.68
C TYR A 12 -6.36 -2.39 7.98
N LEU A 13 -6.31 -1.43 7.06
CA LEU A 13 -6.92 -0.11 7.24
C LEU A 13 -8.45 -0.14 7.30
N LEU A 14 -9.08 -1.15 6.71
CA LEU A 14 -10.53 -1.32 6.71
C LEU A 14 -11.02 -2.12 7.92
N SER A 15 -10.31 -3.18 8.29
CA SER A 15 -10.76 -4.15 9.30
C SER A 15 -10.08 -3.99 10.66
N GLY A 16 -8.97 -3.28 10.73
CA GLY A 16 -8.07 -3.25 11.88
C GLY A 16 -7.28 -4.55 12.08
N GLN A 17 -7.34 -5.49 11.13
CA GLN A 17 -6.71 -6.81 11.24
C GLN A 17 -5.82 -7.10 10.03
N ILE A 18 -4.65 -7.66 10.29
CA ILE A 18 -3.76 -8.10 9.21
C ILE A 18 -4.26 -9.46 8.69
N PRO A 19 -4.51 -9.60 7.37
CA PRO A 19 -4.84 -10.90 6.82
C PRO A 19 -3.61 -11.81 6.86
N SER A 20 -3.80 -13.09 7.17
CA SER A 20 -2.70 -14.05 7.09
C SER A 20 -2.27 -14.27 5.63
N VAL A 21 -0.99 -14.61 5.44
CA VAL A 21 -0.46 -14.90 4.10
C VAL A 21 -1.25 -16.00 3.39
N LYS A 22 -1.72 -17.00 4.15
CA LYS A 22 -2.58 -18.08 3.63
C LYS A 22 -3.87 -17.54 3.03
N LYS A 23 -4.56 -16.63 3.72
CA LYS A 23 -5.82 -16.04 3.22
C LYS A 23 -5.62 -15.25 1.93
N VAL A 24 -4.52 -14.50 1.82
CA VAL A 24 -4.21 -13.77 0.58
C VAL A 24 -3.87 -14.73 -0.56
N ASN A 25 -3.27 -15.89 -0.27
CA ASN A 25 -3.00 -16.90 -1.30
C ASN A 25 -4.27 -17.61 -1.78
N ASP A 26 -5.24 -17.86 -0.89
CA ASP A 26 -6.51 -18.53 -1.23
C ASP A 26 -7.40 -17.69 -2.18
N GLU A 27 -7.09 -16.40 -2.37
CA GLU A 27 -7.85 -15.45 -3.18
C GLU A 27 -7.38 -15.33 -4.64
N GLU A 28 -6.21 -15.88 -4.99
CA GLU A 28 -5.79 -15.96 -6.39
C GLU A 28 -6.16 -17.33 -7.00
N PRO A 29 -6.90 -17.38 -8.12
CA PRO A 29 -6.84 -18.52 -8.99
C PRO A 29 -5.54 -18.47 -9.81
N LEU A 30 -4.92 -19.63 -9.94
CA LEU A 30 -3.87 -19.90 -10.92
C LEU A 30 -4.34 -19.47 -12.32
N LEU A 31 -3.59 -18.55 -12.94
CA LEU A 31 -3.56 -18.19 -14.38
C LEU A 31 -4.46 -17.03 -14.88
N PRO A 32 -3.91 -16.13 -15.74
CA PRO A 32 -4.63 -15.05 -16.40
C PRO A 32 -5.34 -15.50 -17.69
N ALA A 33 -6.23 -16.51 -17.62
CA ALA A 33 -6.89 -17.01 -18.85
C ALA A 33 -8.35 -17.50 -18.73
N LEU A 34 -9.04 -17.37 -17.59
CA LEU A 34 -10.48 -17.66 -17.53
C LEU A 34 -11.25 -16.47 -16.99
N LEU A 35 -11.38 -15.46 -17.85
CA LEU A 35 -12.54 -14.58 -17.84
C LEU A 35 -13.79 -15.46 -18.03
N LEU A 36 -14.84 -15.19 -17.23
CA LEU A 36 -16.23 -15.65 -17.39
C LEU A 36 -16.56 -17.08 -16.93
N VAL A 37 -16.52 -17.37 -15.63
CA VAL A 37 -17.47 -18.34 -15.05
C VAL A 37 -18.01 -17.81 -13.73
N ASN A 38 -19.34 -17.63 -13.70
CA ASN A 38 -20.11 -17.29 -12.52
C ASN A 38 -20.13 -18.49 -11.58
N VAL A 39 -19.26 -18.51 -10.56
CA VAL A 39 -19.22 -19.59 -9.57
C VAL A 39 -19.93 -19.11 -8.31
N ASN A 40 -21.11 -19.68 -8.04
CA ASN A 40 -21.80 -19.51 -6.76
C ASN A 40 -20.91 -20.03 -5.61
N PRO A 41 -20.65 -19.25 -4.55
CA PRO A 41 -19.83 -19.72 -3.46
C PRO A 41 -20.68 -20.54 -2.49
N THR A 42 -20.70 -21.86 -2.66
CA THR A 42 -21.05 -22.79 -1.58
C THR A 42 -19.77 -23.30 -0.93
N HIS A 43 -19.28 -22.59 0.09
CA HIS A 43 -18.44 -23.19 1.12
C HIS A 43 -18.82 -22.61 2.50
N LYS A 44 -19.49 -23.45 3.29
CA LYS A 44 -19.70 -23.25 4.73
C LYS A 44 -18.40 -23.58 5.45
N GLY A 45 -17.79 -22.57 6.05
CA GLY A 45 -16.66 -22.65 6.97
C GLY A 45 -16.18 -21.24 7.27
N GLY A 46 -16.17 -20.82 8.52
CA GLY A 46 -15.99 -19.43 8.98
C GLY A 46 -14.61 -18.81 8.71
N SER A 47 -14.17 -18.78 7.46
CA SER A 47 -13.02 -18.00 6.99
C SER A 47 -13.55 -16.69 6.44
N ARG A 48 -13.32 -15.59 7.15
CA ARG A 48 -13.62 -14.23 6.65
C ARG A 48 -12.77 -14.02 5.38
N ILE A 49 -13.43 -14.10 4.23
CA ILE A 49 -12.96 -13.77 2.87
C ILE A 49 -12.38 -12.34 2.92
N LEU A 50 -11.30 -12.05 2.20
CA LEU A 50 -10.76 -10.68 2.11
C LEU A 50 -11.86 -9.75 1.58
N SER A 51 -11.98 -8.55 2.14
CA SER A 51 -13.08 -7.66 1.79
C SER A 51 -13.00 -7.24 0.32
N ALA A 52 -14.15 -7.15 -0.35
CA ALA A 52 -14.21 -6.68 -1.72
C ALA A 52 -13.70 -5.23 -1.83
N GLU A 53 -13.94 -4.46 -0.79
CA GLU A 53 -13.47 -3.09 -0.58
C GLU A 53 -11.95 -3.01 -0.53
N ALA A 54 -11.27 -3.91 0.21
CA ALA A 54 -9.81 -3.94 0.26
C ALA A 54 -9.20 -4.29 -1.11
N LYS A 55 -9.79 -5.26 -1.82
CA LYS A 55 -9.35 -5.64 -3.16
C LYS A 55 -9.48 -4.47 -4.13
N TYR A 56 -10.62 -3.78 -4.09
CA TYR A 56 -10.86 -2.61 -4.92
C TYR A 56 -9.93 -1.45 -4.57
N ALA A 57 -9.70 -1.19 -3.28
CA ALA A 57 -8.76 -0.18 -2.82
C ALA A 57 -7.34 -0.47 -3.33
N ALA A 58 -6.84 -1.70 -3.11
CA ALA A 58 -5.53 -2.13 -3.59
C ALA A 58 -5.38 -1.96 -5.11
N ALA A 59 -6.41 -2.33 -5.88
CA ALA A 59 -6.47 -2.12 -7.33
C ALA A 59 -6.26 -0.68 -7.76
N LEU A 60 -6.96 0.24 -7.10
CA LEU A 60 -6.90 1.65 -7.42
C LEU A 60 -5.59 2.27 -6.97
N ILE A 61 -5.09 1.87 -5.80
CA ILE A 61 -3.80 2.32 -5.27
C ILE A 61 -2.69 1.88 -6.22
N ASP A 62 -2.64 0.62 -6.64
CA ASP A 62 -1.60 0.13 -7.56
C ASP A 62 -1.59 0.92 -8.89
N ARG A 63 -2.77 1.31 -9.39
CA ARG A 63 -2.87 2.13 -10.61
C ARG A 63 -2.45 3.59 -10.37
N ARG A 64 -2.54 4.10 -9.15
CA ARG A 64 -2.23 5.50 -8.80
C ARG A 64 -0.83 5.68 -8.23
N LEU A 65 -0.23 4.62 -7.68
CA LEU A 65 1.10 4.64 -7.09
C LEU A 65 2.18 4.83 -8.16
N GLN A 66 3.10 5.74 -7.89
CA GLN A 66 4.34 5.94 -8.63
C GLN A 66 5.51 5.91 -7.64
N LEU A 67 6.22 4.79 -7.60
CA LEU A 67 7.36 4.59 -6.72
C LEU A 67 8.64 5.03 -7.44
N GLY A 68 9.37 6.00 -6.89
CA GLY A 68 10.62 6.50 -7.46
C GLY A 68 10.46 7.71 -8.39
N SER A 69 9.47 8.58 -8.15
CA SER A 69 9.32 9.85 -8.86
C SER A 69 10.44 10.83 -8.49
N LYS A 70 10.83 11.72 -9.42
CA LYS A 70 11.77 12.81 -9.10
C LYS A 70 11.03 13.97 -8.44
N LEU A 71 11.67 14.65 -7.48
CA LEU A 71 11.08 15.83 -6.83
C LEU A 71 10.68 16.92 -7.85
N SER A 72 11.52 17.16 -8.85
CA SER A 72 11.27 18.13 -9.93
C SER A 72 10.11 17.76 -10.86
N GLU A 73 9.74 16.48 -10.91
CA GLU A 73 8.57 16.01 -11.68
C GLU A 73 7.28 16.19 -10.89
N VAL A 74 7.35 16.33 -9.56
CA VAL A 74 6.19 16.37 -8.68
C VAL A 74 5.89 17.81 -8.24
N VAL A 75 6.93 18.59 -7.94
CA VAL A 75 6.81 19.92 -7.37
C VAL A 75 7.21 20.99 -8.38
N THR A 76 6.41 22.06 -8.49
CA THR A 76 6.60 23.15 -9.47
C THR A 76 7.11 24.45 -8.87
N ASN A 77 7.07 24.61 -7.54
CA ASN A 77 7.48 25.83 -6.86
C ASN A 77 8.36 25.53 -5.64
N LYS A 78 9.10 26.55 -5.19
CA LYS A 78 10.06 26.43 -4.09
C LYS A 78 9.38 26.20 -2.73
N GLU A 79 8.21 26.78 -2.51
CA GLU A 79 7.49 26.69 -1.24
C GLU A 79 7.06 25.24 -0.94
N ASP A 80 6.39 24.60 -1.90
CA ASP A 80 5.99 23.19 -1.81
C ASP A 80 7.18 22.25 -1.62
N ALA A 81 8.32 22.55 -2.29
CA ALA A 81 9.52 21.74 -2.18
C ALA A 81 10.11 21.82 -0.77
N LEU A 82 10.22 23.02 -0.22
CA LEU A 82 10.71 23.23 1.14
C LEU A 82 9.78 22.61 2.18
N ALA A 83 8.46 22.73 1.99
CA ALA A 83 7.47 22.14 2.89
C ALA A 83 7.56 20.60 2.93
N LEU A 84 7.72 19.95 1.77
CA LEU A 84 7.93 18.50 1.71
C LEU A 84 9.24 18.08 2.36
N ILE A 85 10.34 18.79 2.07
CA ILE A 85 11.66 18.49 2.62
C ILE A 85 11.62 18.61 4.15
N ASP A 86 10.99 19.64 4.70
CA ASP A 86 10.87 19.82 6.15
C ASP A 86 9.97 18.75 6.79
N LEU A 87 8.80 18.48 6.21
CA LEU A 87 7.86 17.50 6.75
C LEU A 87 8.49 16.09 6.84
N PHE A 88 9.18 15.67 5.79
CA PHE A 88 9.75 14.34 5.65
C PHE A 88 11.24 14.28 6.00
N LYS A 89 11.80 15.27 6.70
CA LYS A 89 13.25 15.35 6.96
C LYS A 89 13.83 14.08 7.58
N ASP A 90 13.08 13.45 8.49
CA ASP A 90 13.50 12.24 9.22
C ASP A 90 13.10 10.91 8.54
N GLU A 91 12.40 10.96 7.40
CA GLU A 91 12.00 9.75 6.66
C GLU A 91 12.93 9.46 5.49
N GLY A 92 13.05 8.20 5.09
CA GLY A 92 13.81 7.83 3.90
C GLY A 92 13.14 8.19 2.57
N TYR A 93 11.94 8.78 2.57
CA TYR A 93 11.17 9.10 1.36
C TYR A 93 10.35 10.38 1.56
N MET A 94 9.81 10.93 0.46
CA MET A 94 8.81 11.99 0.45
C MET A 94 7.58 11.53 -0.34
N LEU A 95 6.43 12.13 -0.06
CA LEU A 95 5.17 11.78 -0.70
C LEU A 95 4.39 13.04 -1.08
N ALA A 96 3.86 13.06 -2.29
CA ALA A 96 2.93 14.08 -2.75
C ALA A 96 1.96 13.52 -3.78
N GLU A 97 0.81 14.18 -3.93
CA GLU A 97 -0.17 13.85 -4.96
C GLU A 97 -0.01 14.79 -6.16
N ARG A 98 0.08 14.23 -7.37
CA ARG A 98 0.09 15.01 -8.61
C ARG A 98 -0.77 14.35 -9.67
N LYS A 99 -1.72 15.09 -10.24
CA LYS A 99 -2.62 14.61 -11.32
C LYS A 99 -3.29 13.27 -10.96
N GLY A 100 -3.73 13.12 -9.70
CA GLY A 100 -4.39 11.91 -9.21
C GLY A 100 -3.45 10.72 -8.98
N LYS A 101 -2.13 10.89 -9.07
CA LYS A 101 -1.11 9.88 -8.74
C LYS A 101 -0.50 10.17 -7.38
N PHE A 102 -0.22 9.10 -6.63
CA PHE A 102 0.58 9.17 -5.41
C PHE A 102 2.05 8.97 -5.78
N CYS A 103 2.80 10.06 -5.77
CA CYS A 103 4.20 10.09 -6.19
C CYS A 103 5.10 9.96 -4.96
N VAL A 104 5.77 8.81 -4.84
CA VAL A 104 6.80 8.57 -3.81
C VAL A 104 8.16 8.97 -4.39
N ILE A 105 8.82 9.92 -3.74
CA ILE A 105 10.20 10.29 -4.03
C ILE A 105 11.10 9.58 -3.02
N LEU A 106 11.95 8.68 -3.50
CA LEU A 106 12.92 7.97 -2.66
C LEU A 106 14.16 8.85 -2.49
N LYS A 107 14.65 8.97 -1.25
CA LYS A 107 15.94 9.60 -0.97
C LYS A 107 17.06 8.62 -1.31
N GLU A 108 18.27 9.11 -1.52
CA GLU A 108 19.42 8.24 -1.81
C GLU A 108 19.69 7.23 -0.68
N SER A 109 19.39 7.61 0.55
CA SER A 109 19.50 6.75 1.74
C SER A 109 18.29 5.84 1.97
N SER A 110 17.33 5.76 1.03
CA SER A 110 16.14 4.91 1.20
C SER A 110 16.53 3.45 1.39
N SER A 111 16.09 2.87 2.51
CA SER A 111 16.13 1.43 2.73
C SER A 111 14.93 0.73 2.08
N PRO A 112 14.97 -0.61 1.90
CA PRO A 112 13.78 -1.38 1.54
C PRO A 112 12.60 -1.17 2.51
N GLN A 113 12.88 -0.94 3.80
CA GLN A 113 11.85 -0.64 4.80
C GLN A 113 11.21 0.74 4.55
N ASP A 114 11.99 1.74 4.11
CA ASP A 114 11.43 3.05 3.73
C ASP A 114 10.50 2.93 2.53
N MET A 115 10.84 2.07 1.57
CA MET A 115 9.93 1.75 0.46
C MET A 115 8.63 1.11 0.97
N LEU A 116 8.71 0.16 1.90
CA LEU A 116 7.52 -0.46 2.50
C LEU A 116 6.66 0.56 3.26
N LYS A 117 7.28 1.41 4.09
CA LYS A 117 6.62 2.52 4.78
C LYS A 117 5.91 3.45 3.80
N SER A 118 6.55 3.77 2.67
CA SER A 118 5.95 4.62 1.64
C SER A 118 4.67 4.02 1.06
N VAL A 119 4.64 2.71 0.82
CA VAL A 119 3.44 2.02 0.32
C VAL A 119 2.35 1.99 1.38
N PHE A 120 2.69 1.72 2.65
CA PHE A 120 1.73 1.82 3.76
C PHE A 120 1.13 3.23 3.88
N HIS A 121 1.99 4.25 3.81
CA HIS A 121 1.60 5.66 3.84
C HIS A 121 0.64 6.01 2.68
N VAL A 122 0.92 5.53 1.46
CA VAL A 122 0.01 5.70 0.32
C VAL A 122 -1.34 5.03 0.54
N ASN A 123 -1.36 3.82 1.11
CA ASN A 123 -2.62 3.14 1.45
C ASN A 123 -3.44 3.97 2.44
N TYR A 124 -2.79 4.56 3.45
CA TYR A 124 -3.47 5.43 4.41
C TYR A 124 -3.93 6.75 3.81
N LEU A 125 -3.16 7.37 2.92
CA LEU A 125 -3.62 8.55 2.18
C LEU A 125 -4.86 8.26 1.34
N TYR A 126 -4.90 7.11 0.66
CA TYR A 126 -6.09 6.69 -0.08
C TYR A 126 -7.28 6.47 0.86
N TRP A 127 -7.05 5.89 2.04
CA TRP A 127 -8.10 5.73 3.05
C TRP A 127 -8.61 7.09 3.54
N LEU A 128 -7.73 8.07 3.79
CA LEU A 128 -8.11 9.44 4.16
C LEU A 128 -8.94 10.11 3.07
N GLU A 129 -8.57 9.99 1.79
CA GLU A 129 -9.37 10.54 0.68
C GLU A 129 -10.81 10.03 0.65
N ARG A 130 -11.05 8.81 1.15
CA ARG A 130 -12.37 8.16 1.13
C ARG A 130 -13.18 8.38 2.40
N ASN A 131 -12.51 8.54 3.53
CA ASN A 131 -13.15 8.49 4.86
C ASN A 131 -13.02 9.79 5.66
N ALA A 132 -12.05 10.65 5.35
CA ALA A 132 -11.84 11.90 6.05
C ALA A 132 -12.33 13.08 5.21
N VAL A 133 -13.04 14.02 5.85
CA VAL A 133 -13.44 15.30 5.23
C VAL A 133 -12.27 16.27 5.26
N LEU A 134 -11.19 15.91 4.56
CA LEU A 134 -10.03 16.77 4.35
C LEU A 134 -10.09 17.34 2.93
N GLU A 135 -10.14 18.66 2.83
CA GLU A 135 -10.09 19.34 1.55
C GLU A 135 -8.76 19.10 0.86
N ARG A 136 -8.78 18.96 -0.46
CA ARG A 136 -7.56 18.96 -1.26
C ARG A 136 -6.99 20.37 -1.26
N ARG A 137 -5.76 20.49 -0.78
CA ARG A 137 -5.04 21.76 -0.67
C ARG A 137 -3.73 21.71 -1.44
N THR A 138 -3.01 22.82 -1.45
CA THR A 138 -1.64 22.84 -1.98
C THR A 138 -0.74 21.91 -1.16
N ILE A 139 0.40 21.50 -1.72
CA ILE A 139 1.34 20.61 -1.02
C ILE A 139 1.83 21.28 0.27
N ALA A 140 2.17 22.56 0.22
CA ALA A 140 2.59 23.33 1.39
C ALA A 140 1.52 23.36 2.50
N GLU A 141 0.24 23.50 2.15
CA GLU A 141 -0.86 23.45 3.11
C GLU A 141 -1.09 22.03 3.66
N ASP A 142 -0.97 20.99 2.83
CA ASP A 142 -1.07 19.60 3.26
C ASP A 142 0.05 19.21 4.25
N CYS A 143 1.19 19.93 4.25
CA CYS A 143 2.30 19.73 5.18
C CYS A 143 2.13 20.44 6.54
N LYS A 144 1.23 21.42 6.64
CA LYS A 144 0.96 22.17 7.87
C LYS A 144 0.14 21.34 8.87
N PRO A 145 0.06 21.74 10.15
CA PRO A 145 -0.80 21.07 11.13
C PRO A 145 -2.25 20.95 10.63
N GLY A 146 -2.82 19.74 10.72
CA GLY A 146 -4.15 19.42 10.19
C GLY A 146 -4.20 19.17 8.68
N GLY A 147 -3.10 19.39 7.96
CA GLY A 147 -2.97 19.05 6.54
C GLY A 147 -2.88 17.54 6.33
N ARG A 148 -3.31 17.08 5.15
CA ARG A 148 -3.47 15.65 4.86
C ARG A 148 -2.15 14.88 4.92
N LEU A 149 -1.06 15.44 4.37
CA LEU A 149 0.27 14.82 4.38
C LEU A 149 0.88 14.77 5.79
N ARG A 150 0.65 15.80 6.61
CA ARG A 150 1.06 15.80 8.02
C ARG A 150 0.35 14.70 8.80
N VAL A 151 -0.99 14.68 8.74
CA VAL A 151 -1.83 13.69 9.43
C VAL A 151 -1.47 12.27 9.01
N SER A 152 -1.24 12.04 7.72
CA SER A 152 -0.89 10.72 7.21
C SER A 152 0.51 10.27 7.61
N LEU A 153 1.48 11.19 7.70
CA LEU A 153 2.82 10.89 8.20
C LEU A 153 2.78 10.52 9.69
N ASP A 154 2.03 11.27 10.50
CA ASP A 154 1.89 10.99 11.93
C ASP A 154 1.25 9.62 12.20
N TYR A 155 0.25 9.24 11.39
CA TYR A 155 -0.34 7.90 11.43
C TYR A 155 0.68 6.83 11.03
N MET A 156 1.42 7.02 9.92
CA MET A 156 2.43 6.07 9.47
C MET A 156 3.46 5.79 10.58
N ARG A 157 4.00 6.84 11.21
CA ARG A 157 5.00 6.73 12.27
C ARG A 157 4.50 5.95 13.49
N ARG A 158 3.23 6.14 13.85
CA ARG A 158 2.63 5.47 15.00
C ARG A 158 2.29 4.00 14.71
N GLU A 159 1.73 3.73 13.54
CA GLU A 159 1.06 2.46 13.26
C GLU A 159 1.94 1.44 12.55
N PHE A 160 2.90 1.88 11.74
CA PHE A 160 3.64 0.99 10.85
C PHE A 160 4.38 -0.14 11.59
N ASN A 161 4.94 0.14 12.77
CA ASN A 161 5.66 -0.86 13.54
C ASN A 161 4.76 -2.01 14.02
N TYR A 162 3.50 -1.71 14.40
CA TYR A 162 2.53 -2.74 14.77
C TYR A 162 2.17 -3.59 13.55
N VAL A 163 1.89 -2.93 12.42
CA VAL A 163 1.59 -3.63 11.15
C VAL A 163 2.74 -4.54 10.73
N GLN A 164 3.98 -4.08 10.91
CA GLN A 164 5.16 -4.85 10.56
C GLN A 164 5.31 -6.09 11.45
N GLN A 165 5.17 -5.94 12.76
CA GLN A 165 5.33 -7.02 13.74
C GLN A 165 4.22 -8.07 13.62
N ASP A 166 2.96 -7.64 13.60
CA ASP A 166 1.82 -8.54 13.45
C ASP A 166 1.85 -9.26 12.09
N GLY A 167 2.34 -8.56 11.05
CA GLY A 167 2.56 -9.16 9.74
C GLY A 167 3.53 -10.33 9.79
N GLN A 168 4.66 -10.18 10.48
CA GLN A 168 5.65 -11.25 10.63
C GLN A 168 5.07 -12.47 11.35
N VAL A 169 4.31 -12.25 12.43
CA VAL A 169 3.61 -13.32 13.16
C VAL A 169 2.65 -14.09 12.25
N LEU A 170 2.01 -13.41 11.31
CA LEU A 170 1.07 -13.98 10.34
C LEU A 170 1.72 -14.51 9.06
N GLY A 171 3.06 -14.62 9.05
CA GLY A 171 3.85 -15.27 8.03
C GLY A 171 4.28 -14.36 6.87
N TRP A 172 4.19 -13.03 7.01
CA TRP A 172 4.68 -12.08 6.02
C TRP A 172 6.17 -11.80 6.18
N VAL A 173 6.88 -11.61 5.06
CA VAL A 173 8.22 -11.02 5.06
C VAL A 173 8.06 -9.52 4.91
N THR A 174 8.49 -8.76 5.92
CA THR A 174 8.23 -7.32 6.03
C THR A 174 9.51 -6.46 6.08
N ASP A 175 10.65 -7.01 5.64
CA ASP A 175 11.93 -6.28 5.58
C ASP A 175 12.02 -5.30 4.41
N GLY A 176 11.04 -5.36 3.50
CA GLY A 176 10.89 -4.48 2.34
C GLY A 176 9.49 -4.63 1.75
N LEU A 177 9.29 -4.28 0.48
CA LEU A 177 8.00 -4.50 -0.19
C LEU A 177 7.50 -5.93 0.06
N ILE A 178 6.31 -6.05 0.65
CA ILE A 178 5.79 -7.34 1.12
C ILE A 178 5.56 -8.23 -0.08
N ALA A 179 6.39 -9.28 -0.14
CA ALA A 179 6.27 -10.35 -1.10
C ALA A 179 5.80 -11.62 -0.38
N ARG A 180 5.22 -12.54 -1.16
CA ARG A 180 4.91 -13.87 -0.65
C ARG A 180 6.22 -14.59 -0.29
N PRO A 181 6.33 -15.19 0.91
CA PRO A 181 7.41 -16.13 1.23
C PRO A 181 7.53 -17.23 0.18
N LEU A 182 8.76 -17.67 -0.11
CA LEU A 182 9.02 -18.73 -1.10
C LEU A 182 8.16 -20.00 -0.92
N PRO A 183 7.92 -20.53 0.30
CA PRO A 183 7.05 -21.70 0.50
C PRO A 183 5.58 -21.47 0.10
N THR A 184 5.17 -20.21 0.01
CA THR A 184 3.80 -19.78 -0.31
C THR A 184 3.67 -19.18 -1.71
N ARG A 185 4.78 -19.10 -2.45
CA ARG A 185 4.74 -18.70 -3.86
C ARG A 185 4.18 -19.85 -4.67
N ILE A 186 3.20 -19.54 -5.51
CA ILE A 186 2.73 -20.45 -6.54
C ILE A 186 3.92 -20.76 -7.46
N ARG A 187 4.26 -22.05 -7.61
CA ARG A 187 5.20 -22.49 -8.65
C ARG A 187 4.49 -22.42 -10.00
N VAL A 188 4.85 -21.45 -10.83
CA VAL A 188 4.45 -21.43 -12.23
C VAL A 188 5.41 -22.35 -12.99
N GLY A 189 5.01 -23.60 -13.21
CA GLY A 189 5.80 -24.59 -13.95
C GLY A 189 5.79 -25.99 -13.36
N CYS A 190 4.67 -26.69 -13.47
CA CYS A 190 4.63 -28.15 -13.64
C CYS A 190 3.56 -28.46 -14.69
N ALA A 191 3.82 -28.04 -15.93
CA ALA A 191 3.19 -28.58 -17.12
C ALA A 191 4.32 -29.01 -18.05
N GLY A 192 4.57 -30.33 -18.11
CA GLY A 192 5.56 -30.92 -19.01
C GLY A 192 6.17 -32.23 -18.52
N LEU A 193 5.32 -33.26 -18.33
CA LEU A 193 5.42 -34.67 -18.81
C LEU A 193 6.73 -35.48 -18.66
N PRO A 194 6.61 -36.82 -18.61
CA PRO A 194 6.65 -37.59 -19.86
C PRO A 194 5.27 -38.08 -20.33
#